data_AF-A0A484FL43-F1
#
_entry.id   AF-A0A484FL43-F1
#
_cell.length_a   1.000
_cell.length_b   1.000
_cell.length_c   1.000
_cell.angle_alpha   90.00
_cell.angle_beta   90.00
_cell.angle_gamma   90.00
#
_symmetry.space_group_name_H-M   'P 1'
#
loop_
_entity.id
_entity.type
_entity.pdbx_description
1 polymer ?
#
loop_
_entity_poly.entity_id
_entity_poly.type
_entity_poly.pdbx_seq_one_letter_code
_entity_poly.pdbx_strand_id
1 'polypeptide(L)'
;MDGVQGPPPEGPIASIAEPGIKAESQLLFDLRREVATLLHRNQTSFPGAQPVSFARKHLDELRHKDYYVCEKSDGIRYLLYLTEDDGREIHYLIDRKNDYWFIKNSSFHFPRKDDLTKFHTRTLIDGELVMDDVGKGQKEPRFLVFDCLVLDGQDLMSRTLDKRLAYFNENIYKPYRDLFKQYPEEKGFQPFWVEMKSMQLSYGIEMMFRDILPKLRHGNDGLIFTCVSSEYKHGTDPHILKWKPPEENTVDCRLRLEFPKVQPDPVFDDFSEPYVDYEGVPHSELWSFLGDGRYQYFADVHITEDEWETLKGLGDPLVDRIVECHKDDQGRWRIIRFRDDKSEANHISTIKSVMESIEDRVTEKDLAEAAKSIKDNWKLRKRLLPSARQGQLYPTPPDTPRRRSPFVQRATLFEDFVIRCVRWAFANLDPNVGRIFFSKYISIPFLRFRMARHGYFRPPVSWREVAEDGPRGHKGIWIEKDACRNPDVVIYYAHGGGFAMGSSYFYLEFLLSWHALLAQHYDNPAIFALEYTLVPDEKYPVQVYETLGGYKRVLRAVNGDPHKIVVAGDSAGGTLMLSMLIEQEKGRQERKARS
;
A
#
# COMPACT_ATOMS: atom_id res chain seq x y z
N MET A 1 -43.18 -5.14 37.21
CA MET A 1 -43.11 -4.46 35.90
C MET A 1 -41.68 -4.03 35.76
N ASP A 2 -40.83 -4.98 35.40
CA ASP A 2 -39.38 -4.83 35.42
C ASP A 2 -38.87 -4.51 34.02
N GLY A 3 -37.87 -3.63 34.00
CA GLY A 3 -37.45 -2.85 32.86
C GLY A 3 -37.14 -3.68 31.63
N VAL A 4 -37.76 -3.30 30.53
CA VAL A 4 -37.30 -3.61 29.19
C VAL A 4 -35.94 -2.94 29.03
N GLN A 5 -34.86 -3.71 29.23
CA GLN A 5 -33.53 -3.33 28.76
C GLN A 5 -33.65 -3.12 27.25
N GLY A 6 -33.42 -1.89 26.80
CA GLY A 6 -33.28 -1.59 25.38
C GLY A 6 -32.16 -2.43 24.73
N PRO A 7 -32.11 -2.50 23.40
CA PRO A 7 -31.01 -3.18 22.72
C PRO A 7 -29.66 -2.65 23.24
N PRO A 8 -28.62 -3.51 23.32
CA PRO A 8 -27.29 -3.07 23.77
C PRO A 8 -26.84 -1.86 22.94
N PRO A 9 -26.05 -0.95 23.53
CA PRO A 9 -25.60 0.24 22.81
C PRO A 9 -24.89 -0.18 21.53
N GLU A 10 -25.41 0.26 20.39
CA GLU A 10 -24.70 0.11 19.12
C GLU A 10 -23.34 0.80 19.23
N GLY A 11 -22.29 0.14 18.77
CA GLY A 11 -20.93 0.62 18.94
C GLY A 11 -19.87 -0.43 18.62
N PRO A 12 -18.59 -0.10 18.87
CA PRO A 12 -17.46 -0.97 18.55
C PRO A 12 -17.53 -2.30 19.28
N ILE A 13 -17.11 -3.37 18.61
CA ILE A 13 -17.01 -4.69 19.23
C ILE A 13 -15.98 -4.69 20.36
N ALA A 14 -16.28 -5.40 21.44
CA ALA A 14 -15.37 -5.52 22.59
C ALA A 14 -14.27 -6.58 22.37
N SER A 15 -14.53 -7.58 21.54
CA SER A 15 -13.64 -8.71 21.29
C SER A 15 -13.60 -9.06 19.82
N ILE A 16 -12.39 -9.14 19.25
CA ILE A 16 -12.18 -9.62 17.88
C ILE A 16 -12.30 -11.16 17.78
N ALA A 17 -12.22 -11.88 18.90
CA ALA A 17 -12.39 -13.34 18.95
C ALA A 17 -13.87 -13.76 19.00
N GLU A 18 -14.73 -12.87 19.49
CA GLU A 18 -16.18 -13.04 19.54
C GLU A 18 -16.85 -11.78 18.98
N PRO A 19 -16.73 -11.52 17.67
CA PRO A 19 -17.14 -10.25 17.09
C PRO A 19 -18.66 -10.10 16.92
N GLY A 20 -19.46 -11.12 17.28
CA GLY A 20 -20.89 -11.16 17.05
C GLY A 20 -21.58 -12.37 17.67
N ILE A 21 -22.82 -12.66 17.24
CA ILE A 21 -23.49 -13.94 17.61
C ILE A 21 -23.01 -15.03 16.66
N LYS A 22 -22.48 -16.11 17.22
CA LYS A 22 -22.17 -17.31 16.47
C LYS A 22 -23.44 -17.98 15.93
N ALA A 23 -23.49 -18.25 14.63
CA ALA A 23 -24.55 -19.03 14.01
C ALA A 23 -24.40 -20.52 14.38
N GLU A 24 -25.53 -21.17 14.68
CA GLU A 24 -25.54 -22.56 15.15
C GLU A 24 -26.49 -23.43 14.33
N SER A 25 -26.31 -24.74 14.45
CA SER A 25 -27.24 -25.76 13.96
C SER A 25 -27.60 -25.60 12.47
N GLN A 26 -28.90 -25.52 12.16
CA GLN A 26 -29.41 -25.47 10.79
C GLN A 26 -28.97 -24.21 10.02
N LEU A 27 -28.96 -23.05 10.69
CA LEU A 27 -28.54 -21.79 10.09
C LEU A 27 -27.09 -21.86 9.60
N LEU A 28 -26.18 -22.41 10.43
CA LEU A 28 -24.78 -22.60 10.05
C LEU A 28 -24.63 -23.52 8.83
N PHE A 29 -25.43 -24.59 8.76
CA PHE A 29 -25.43 -25.50 7.62
C PHE A 29 -25.87 -24.79 6.33
N ASP A 30 -26.95 -24.00 6.40
CA ASP A 30 -27.48 -23.28 5.25
C ASP A 30 -26.52 -22.19 4.75
N LEU A 31 -25.95 -21.39 5.66
CA LEU A 31 -24.94 -20.37 5.32
C LEU A 31 -23.71 -20.97 4.64
N ARG A 32 -23.19 -22.10 5.14
CA ARG A 32 -22.05 -22.81 4.53
C ARG A 32 -22.36 -23.29 3.11
N ARG A 33 -23.58 -23.77 2.86
CA ARG A 33 -24.04 -24.19 1.51
C ARG A 33 -24.24 -22.99 0.59
N GLU A 34 -24.77 -21.89 1.12
CA GLU A 34 -24.97 -20.64 0.38
C GLU A 34 -23.63 -20.07 -0.11
N VAL A 35 -22.65 -19.91 0.79
CA VAL A 35 -21.30 -19.44 0.42
C VAL A 35 -20.61 -20.40 -0.54
N ALA A 36 -20.75 -21.72 -0.37
CA ALA A 36 -20.22 -22.68 -1.33
C ALA A 36 -20.84 -22.52 -2.73
N THR A 37 -22.16 -22.30 -2.80
CA THR A 37 -22.89 -22.06 -4.06
C THR A 37 -22.45 -20.75 -4.70
N LEU A 38 -22.29 -19.69 -3.90
CA LEU A 38 -21.80 -18.38 -4.34
C LEU A 38 -20.40 -18.47 -4.98
N LEU A 39 -19.56 -19.36 -4.45
CA LEU A 39 -18.21 -19.62 -4.94
C LEU A 39 -18.14 -20.74 -5.99
N HIS A 40 -19.29 -21.18 -6.52
CA HIS A 40 -19.39 -22.21 -7.55
C HIS A 40 -18.70 -23.54 -7.19
N ARG A 41 -18.82 -23.98 -5.93
CA ARG A 41 -18.18 -25.19 -5.40
C ARG A 41 -19.13 -26.04 -4.55
N ASN A 42 -18.86 -27.34 -4.49
CA ASN A 42 -19.65 -28.29 -3.69
C ASN A 42 -19.14 -28.42 -2.24
N GLN A 43 -17.86 -28.08 -2.00
CA GLN A 43 -17.26 -28.21 -0.68
C GLN A 43 -17.71 -27.07 0.23
N THR A 44 -18.10 -27.39 1.44
CA THR A 44 -18.61 -26.43 2.43
C THR A 44 -17.57 -26.04 3.48
N SER A 45 -16.30 -26.45 3.33
CA SER A 45 -15.17 -26.09 4.20
C SER A 45 -14.83 -24.59 4.13
N PHE A 46 -13.92 -24.09 4.95
CA PHE A 46 -13.50 -22.69 4.86
C PHE A 46 -12.92 -22.35 3.48
N PRO A 47 -13.40 -21.30 2.76
CA PRO A 47 -12.95 -21.01 1.41
C PRO A 47 -11.71 -20.12 1.31
N GLY A 48 -11.21 -19.54 2.40
CA GLY A 48 -10.08 -18.61 2.34
C GLY A 48 -8.74 -19.26 2.00
N ALA A 49 -7.94 -18.58 1.17
CA ALA A 49 -6.61 -18.99 0.71
C ALA A 49 -5.58 -19.01 1.86
N GLN A 50 -4.79 -20.06 2.03
CA GLN A 50 -3.83 -20.22 3.13
C GLN A 50 -2.39 -19.99 2.66
N PRO A 51 -1.62 -19.10 3.32
CA PRO A 51 -0.25 -18.82 2.93
C PRO A 51 0.73 -19.94 3.29
N VAL A 52 1.78 -20.08 2.47
CA VAL A 52 2.94 -20.95 2.72
C VAL A 52 4.10 -20.17 3.33
N SER A 53 4.96 -20.85 4.10
CA SER A 53 6.12 -20.21 4.72
C SER A 53 7.11 -19.72 3.67
N PHE A 54 7.63 -18.51 3.87
CA PHE A 54 8.68 -17.92 3.02
C PHE A 54 9.99 -18.70 3.22
N ALA A 55 10.75 -18.84 2.14
CA ALA A 55 11.95 -19.66 2.07
C ALA A 55 12.86 -19.07 0.99
N ARG A 56 14.14 -19.45 0.99
CA ARG A 56 15.15 -18.84 0.10
C ARG A 56 14.79 -18.91 -1.39
N LYS A 57 14.16 -20.01 -1.84
CA LYS A 57 13.67 -20.15 -3.23
C LYS A 57 12.71 -19.04 -3.67
N HIS A 58 11.95 -18.47 -2.72
CA HIS A 58 10.97 -17.45 -3.02
C HIS A 58 11.63 -16.09 -3.31
N LEU A 59 12.87 -15.84 -2.86
CA LEU A 59 13.63 -14.66 -3.29
C LEU A 59 13.79 -14.64 -4.81
N ASP A 60 14.01 -15.81 -5.41
CA ASP A 60 14.09 -15.94 -6.86
C ASP A 60 12.72 -15.81 -7.53
N GLU A 61 11.65 -16.34 -6.92
CA GLU A 61 10.28 -16.13 -7.42
C GLU A 61 9.90 -14.64 -7.46
N LEU A 62 10.22 -13.87 -6.42
CA LEU A 62 9.97 -12.42 -6.39
C LEU A 62 10.73 -11.68 -7.50
N ARG A 63 11.88 -12.19 -7.95
CA ARG A 63 12.61 -11.62 -9.10
C ARG A 63 11.91 -11.88 -10.41
N HIS A 64 11.09 -12.92 -10.55
CA HIS A 64 10.47 -13.31 -11.82
C HIS A 64 8.98 -12.95 -11.93
N LYS A 65 8.28 -12.77 -10.80
CA LYS A 65 6.86 -12.45 -10.76
C LYS A 65 6.58 -11.14 -10.04
N ASP A 66 5.42 -10.54 -10.34
CA ASP A 66 4.97 -9.33 -9.67
C ASP A 66 4.25 -9.73 -8.38
N TYR A 67 4.70 -9.17 -7.25
CA TYR A 67 4.13 -9.39 -5.92
C TYR A 67 3.89 -8.05 -5.23
N TYR A 68 2.81 -8.00 -4.44
CA TYR A 68 2.66 -7.02 -3.38
C TYR A 68 3.25 -7.55 -2.06
N VAL A 69 3.60 -6.63 -1.17
CA VAL A 69 4.03 -6.90 0.21
C VAL A 69 3.26 -5.98 1.15
N CYS A 70 2.81 -6.53 2.28
CA CYS A 70 2.23 -5.79 3.39
C CYS A 70 2.66 -6.41 4.72
N GLU A 71 2.36 -5.72 5.81
CA GLU A 71 2.53 -6.18 7.17
C GLU A 71 1.69 -7.45 7.42
N LYS A 72 2.27 -8.43 8.11
CA LYS A 72 1.50 -9.53 8.68
C LYS A 72 0.93 -9.03 10.01
N SER A 73 -0.35 -8.72 10.04
CA SER A 73 -0.98 -8.17 11.23
C SER A 73 -1.14 -9.27 12.27
N ASP A 74 -1.09 -8.90 13.54
CA ASP A 74 -1.45 -9.76 14.66
C ASP A 74 -2.95 -9.57 14.97
N GLY A 75 -3.78 -10.22 14.18
CA GLY A 75 -5.24 -10.17 14.29
C GLY A 75 -5.89 -11.53 14.05
N ILE A 76 -7.22 -11.52 13.92
CA ILE A 76 -7.98 -12.71 13.57
C ILE A 76 -8.49 -12.54 12.14
N ARG A 77 -8.12 -13.49 11.29
CA ARG A 77 -8.57 -13.52 9.91
C ARG A 77 -10.04 -13.91 9.82
N TYR A 78 -10.81 -13.11 9.09
CA TYR A 78 -12.20 -13.38 8.76
C TYR A 78 -12.47 -13.11 7.28
N LEU A 79 -13.40 -13.86 6.70
CA LEU A 79 -14.10 -13.40 5.50
C LEU A 79 -15.31 -12.59 5.93
N LEU A 80 -15.49 -11.40 5.36
CA LEU A 80 -16.68 -10.59 5.55
C LEU A 80 -17.69 -10.93 4.44
N TYR A 81 -18.84 -11.45 4.84
CA TYR A 81 -19.95 -11.81 3.97
C TYR A 81 -21.09 -10.79 4.09
N LEU A 82 -21.35 -10.04 3.01
CA LEU A 82 -22.46 -9.10 2.92
C LEU A 82 -23.62 -9.80 2.21
N THR A 83 -24.77 -9.90 2.88
CA THR A 83 -25.96 -10.56 2.36
C THR A 83 -27.24 -9.86 2.84
N GLU A 84 -28.39 -10.44 2.55
CA GLU A 84 -29.68 -9.92 2.97
C GLU A 84 -30.55 -11.01 3.60
N ASP A 85 -31.43 -10.61 4.51
CA ASP A 85 -32.51 -11.42 5.04
C ASP A 85 -33.80 -10.61 5.02
N ASP A 86 -34.83 -11.14 4.36
CA ASP A 86 -36.12 -10.45 4.13
C ASP A 86 -35.98 -8.99 3.63
N GLY A 87 -35.03 -8.78 2.70
CA GLY A 87 -34.74 -7.47 2.12
C GLY A 87 -34.03 -6.48 3.06
N ARG A 88 -33.52 -6.94 4.21
CA ARG A 88 -32.69 -6.16 5.13
C ARG A 88 -31.24 -6.55 4.99
N GLU A 89 -30.36 -5.57 5.06
CA GLU A 89 -28.91 -5.79 5.03
C GLU A 89 -28.45 -6.53 6.29
N ILE A 90 -27.66 -7.59 6.12
CA ILE A 90 -27.04 -8.33 7.21
C ILE A 90 -25.62 -8.76 6.86
N HIS A 91 -24.79 -8.91 7.89
CA HIS A 91 -23.37 -9.22 7.72
C HIS A 91 -22.91 -10.35 8.62
N TYR A 92 -22.04 -11.20 8.07
CA TYR A 92 -21.36 -12.24 8.82
C TYR A 92 -19.84 -12.10 8.67
N LEU A 93 -19.12 -12.34 9.76
CA LEU A 93 -17.70 -12.66 9.71
C LEU A 93 -17.53 -14.18 9.75
N ILE A 94 -16.71 -14.74 8.87
CA ILE A 94 -16.46 -16.18 8.74
C ILE A 94 -15.02 -16.46 9.15
N ASP A 95 -14.82 -17.18 10.25
CA ASP A 95 -13.48 -17.50 10.74
C ASP A 95 -12.86 -18.72 10.03
N ARG A 96 -11.60 -19.00 10.36
CA ARG A 96 -10.85 -20.14 9.80
C ARG A 96 -11.43 -21.51 10.20
N LYS A 97 -12.17 -21.61 11.31
CA LYS A 97 -12.90 -22.83 11.72
C LYS A 97 -14.19 -22.99 10.93
N ASN A 98 -14.49 -22.04 10.03
CA ASN A 98 -15.69 -21.98 9.21
C ASN A 98 -16.95 -21.72 10.05
N ASP A 99 -16.79 -21.03 11.17
CA ASP A 99 -17.89 -20.54 11.99
C ASP A 99 -18.30 -19.14 11.51
N TYR A 100 -19.60 -18.85 11.57
CA TYR A 100 -20.21 -17.62 11.05
C TYR A 100 -20.66 -16.77 12.23
N TRP A 101 -20.27 -15.50 12.25
CA TRP A 101 -20.51 -14.57 13.34
C TRP A 101 -21.37 -13.42 12.82
N PHE A 102 -22.65 -13.38 13.24
CA PHE A 102 -23.60 -12.35 12.88
C PHE A 102 -23.27 -11.03 13.59
N ILE A 103 -23.12 -9.96 12.82
CA ILE A 103 -22.86 -8.61 13.33
C ILE A 103 -24.19 -7.92 13.59
N LYS A 104 -24.47 -7.60 14.86
CA LYS A 104 -25.80 -7.13 15.30
C LYS A 104 -26.10 -5.67 14.98
N ASN A 105 -25.07 -4.86 14.74
CA ASN A 105 -25.20 -3.41 14.64
C ASN A 105 -26.03 -3.05 13.41
N SER A 106 -27.21 -2.48 13.60
CA SER A 106 -28.10 -2.12 12.48
C SER A 106 -27.56 -0.93 11.68
N SER A 107 -26.72 -0.11 12.32
CA SER A 107 -25.98 1.00 11.71
C SER A 107 -24.77 0.58 10.86
N PHE A 108 -24.44 -0.72 10.79
CA PHE A 108 -23.35 -1.20 9.95
C PHE A 108 -23.82 -1.32 8.50
N HIS A 109 -23.43 -0.38 7.63
CA HIS A 109 -24.01 -0.24 6.30
C HIS A 109 -22.95 -0.13 5.21
N PHE A 110 -23.10 -0.90 4.13
CA PHE A 110 -22.24 -0.82 2.94
C PHE A 110 -23.03 -0.28 1.73
N PRO A 111 -23.04 1.05 1.53
CA PRO A 111 -23.85 1.67 0.48
C PRO A 111 -23.34 1.34 -0.92
N ARG A 112 -24.25 1.17 -1.87
CA ARG A 112 -23.89 1.13 -3.28
C ARG A 112 -23.48 2.52 -3.75
N LYS A 113 -22.47 2.57 -4.61
CA LYS A 113 -21.93 3.81 -5.19
C LYS A 113 -22.99 4.75 -5.80
N ASP A 114 -24.04 4.19 -6.41
CA ASP A 114 -25.05 4.97 -7.12
C ASP A 114 -26.24 5.38 -6.22
N ASP A 115 -26.40 4.75 -5.05
CA ASP A 115 -27.57 4.93 -4.17
C ASP A 115 -27.21 4.53 -2.73
N LEU A 116 -27.13 5.53 -1.85
CA LEU A 116 -26.78 5.36 -0.43
C LEU A 116 -27.85 4.62 0.38
N THR A 117 -29.05 4.40 -0.17
CA THR A 117 -30.10 3.62 0.51
C THR A 117 -30.04 2.13 0.18
N LYS A 118 -29.28 1.77 -0.85
CA LYS A 118 -29.09 0.39 -1.28
C LYS A 118 -27.77 -0.13 -0.76
N PHE A 119 -27.74 -1.44 -0.52
CA PHE A 119 -26.58 -2.13 0.01
C PHE A 119 -26.09 -3.23 -0.93
N HIS A 120 -24.90 -3.72 -0.64
CA HIS A 120 -24.30 -4.87 -1.32
C HIS A 120 -24.85 -6.18 -0.77
N THR A 121 -25.09 -7.13 -1.66
CA THR A 121 -25.50 -8.50 -1.29
C THR A 121 -24.58 -9.50 -1.98
N ARG A 122 -24.62 -10.78 -1.57
CA ARG A 122 -23.86 -11.87 -2.23
C ARG A 122 -22.39 -11.50 -2.46
N THR A 123 -21.75 -10.88 -1.47
CA THR A 123 -20.42 -10.28 -1.57
C THR A 123 -19.52 -10.89 -0.52
N LEU A 124 -18.32 -11.33 -0.91
CA LEU A 124 -17.37 -12.01 -0.03
C LEU A 124 -15.99 -11.35 -0.12
N ILE A 125 -15.51 -10.86 1.02
CA ILE A 125 -14.30 -10.05 1.17
C ILE A 125 -13.35 -10.77 2.12
N ASP A 126 -12.04 -10.80 1.83
CA ASP A 126 -11.02 -11.40 2.70
C ASP A 126 -10.26 -10.31 3.43
N GLY A 127 -10.14 -10.47 4.74
CA GLY A 127 -9.53 -9.47 5.60
C GLY A 127 -9.11 -10.01 6.97
N GLU A 128 -8.60 -9.11 7.77
CA GLU A 128 -8.09 -9.39 9.10
C GLU A 128 -8.61 -8.35 10.08
N LEU A 129 -9.22 -8.83 11.17
CA LEU A 129 -9.76 -8.00 12.22
C LEU A 129 -8.71 -7.81 13.30
N VAL A 130 -8.29 -6.56 13.49
CA VAL A 130 -7.24 -6.15 14.43
C VAL A 130 -7.79 -5.19 15.48
N MET A 131 -7.06 -5.05 16.59
CA MET A 131 -7.30 -4.02 17.59
C MET A 131 -6.17 -2.99 17.55
N ASP A 132 -6.46 -1.81 16.99
CA ASP A 132 -5.54 -0.68 16.97
C ASP A 132 -5.47 0.00 18.34
N ASP A 133 -4.28 0.31 18.83
CA ASP A 133 -4.05 1.23 19.94
C ASP A 133 -4.16 2.68 19.46
N VAL A 134 -5.18 3.39 19.96
CA VAL A 134 -5.43 4.80 19.63
C VAL A 134 -4.89 5.75 20.71
N GLY A 135 -4.15 5.22 21.68
CA GLY A 135 -3.54 5.94 22.79
C GLY A 135 -4.45 6.01 24.03
N LYS A 136 -3.84 6.33 25.18
CA LYS A 136 -4.51 6.42 26.49
C LYS A 136 -5.19 5.11 26.93
N GLY A 137 -4.69 3.96 26.47
CA GLY A 137 -5.23 2.64 26.80
C GLY A 137 -6.54 2.30 26.08
N GLN A 138 -6.99 3.12 25.11
CA GLN A 138 -8.14 2.83 24.29
C GLN A 138 -7.74 2.01 23.06
N LYS A 139 -8.54 1.00 22.74
CA LYS A 139 -8.36 0.17 21.54
C LYS A 139 -9.58 0.30 20.63
N GLU A 140 -9.35 0.33 19.33
CA GLU A 140 -10.40 0.39 18.32
C GLU A 140 -10.31 -0.81 17.36
N PRO A 141 -11.42 -1.50 17.10
CA PRO A 141 -11.45 -2.62 16.16
C PRO A 141 -11.44 -2.13 14.71
N ARG A 142 -10.60 -2.73 13.88
CA ARG A 142 -10.45 -2.42 12.45
C ARG A 142 -10.38 -3.69 11.62
N PHE A 143 -11.16 -3.74 10.54
CA PHE A 143 -11.12 -4.81 9.55
C PHE A 143 -10.29 -4.39 8.34
N LEU A 144 -9.07 -4.93 8.26
CA LEU A 144 -8.10 -4.67 7.21
C LEU A 144 -8.36 -5.61 6.02
N VAL A 145 -8.88 -5.05 4.93
CA VAL A 145 -9.20 -5.80 3.71
C VAL A 145 -7.96 -5.95 2.84
N PHE A 146 -7.66 -7.19 2.45
CA PHE A 146 -6.54 -7.50 1.57
C PHE A 146 -6.91 -8.31 0.32
N ASP A 147 -8.16 -8.78 0.20
CA ASP A 147 -8.67 -9.38 -1.05
C ASP A 147 -10.21 -9.30 -1.16
N CYS A 148 -10.76 -9.53 -2.35
CA CYS A 148 -12.19 -9.57 -2.61
C CYS A 148 -12.51 -10.69 -3.62
N LEU A 149 -13.28 -11.69 -3.17
CA LEU A 149 -13.56 -12.90 -3.92
C LEU A 149 -14.78 -12.72 -4.84
N VAL A 150 -15.86 -12.13 -4.31
CA VAL A 150 -17.14 -11.96 -5.00
C VAL A 150 -17.72 -10.60 -4.66
N LEU A 151 -18.30 -9.91 -5.64
CA LEU A 151 -18.98 -8.61 -5.49
C LEU A 151 -20.35 -8.64 -6.16
N ASP A 152 -21.44 -8.46 -5.41
CA ASP A 152 -22.82 -8.51 -5.92
C ASP A 152 -23.11 -9.77 -6.75
N GLY A 153 -22.59 -10.93 -6.32
CA GLY A 153 -22.69 -12.20 -7.05
C GLY A 153 -21.76 -12.34 -8.26
N GLN A 154 -20.98 -11.31 -8.60
CA GLN A 154 -19.96 -11.38 -9.65
C GLN A 154 -18.68 -12.02 -9.08
N ASP A 155 -18.27 -13.17 -9.63
CA ASP A 155 -16.99 -13.80 -9.33
C ASP A 155 -15.81 -12.91 -9.79
N LEU A 156 -14.89 -12.64 -8.86
CA LEU A 156 -13.65 -11.89 -9.09
C LEU A 156 -12.40 -12.77 -8.94
N MET A 157 -12.52 -14.03 -8.51
CA MET A 157 -11.39 -14.90 -8.15
C MET A 157 -10.44 -15.19 -9.32
N SER A 158 -10.95 -15.27 -10.55
CA SER A 158 -10.12 -15.46 -11.76
C SER A 158 -9.38 -14.19 -12.22
N ARG A 159 -9.66 -13.04 -11.61
CA ARG A 159 -8.98 -11.77 -11.91
C ARG A 159 -7.68 -11.68 -11.13
N THR A 160 -6.75 -10.85 -11.62
CA THR A 160 -5.52 -10.51 -10.90
C THR A 160 -5.81 -9.72 -9.63
N LEU A 161 -4.93 -9.82 -8.62
CA LEU A 161 -5.13 -9.21 -7.30
C LEU A 161 -5.34 -7.69 -7.37
N ASP A 162 -4.59 -6.98 -8.23
CA ASP A 162 -4.75 -5.55 -8.45
C ASP A 162 -6.18 -5.19 -8.91
N LYS A 163 -6.78 -6.05 -9.74
CA LYS A 163 -8.17 -5.88 -10.16
C LYS A 163 -9.11 -6.18 -9.01
N ARG A 164 -8.95 -7.30 -8.28
CA ARG A 164 -9.82 -7.65 -7.16
C ARG A 164 -9.88 -6.54 -6.11
N LEU A 165 -8.72 -6.00 -5.73
CA LEU A 165 -8.60 -4.85 -4.84
C LEU A 165 -9.20 -3.57 -5.43
N ALA A 166 -9.02 -3.29 -6.72
CA ALA A 166 -9.63 -2.14 -7.37
C ALA A 166 -11.17 -2.21 -7.40
N TYR A 167 -11.74 -3.41 -7.64
CA TYR A 167 -13.19 -3.61 -7.58
C TYR A 167 -13.74 -3.31 -6.18
N PHE A 168 -13.09 -3.84 -5.13
CA PHE A 168 -13.45 -3.53 -3.75
C PHE A 168 -13.33 -2.03 -3.45
N ASN A 169 -12.20 -1.41 -3.82
CA ASN A 169 -11.93 -0.01 -3.55
C ASN A 169 -12.98 0.92 -4.17
N GLU A 170 -13.30 0.72 -5.45
CA GLU A 170 -14.19 1.61 -6.20
C GLU A 170 -15.67 1.43 -5.85
N ASN A 171 -16.10 0.20 -5.52
CA ASN A 171 -17.51 -0.10 -5.35
C ASN A 171 -17.94 -0.18 -3.88
N ILE A 172 -17.06 -0.55 -2.96
CA ILE A 172 -17.39 -0.71 -1.53
C ILE A 172 -16.67 0.34 -0.69
N TYR A 173 -15.33 0.33 -0.70
CA TYR A 173 -14.55 1.13 0.26
C TYR A 173 -14.74 2.64 0.08
N LYS A 174 -14.71 3.14 -1.16
CA LYS A 174 -14.94 4.57 -1.43
C LYS A 174 -16.35 5.02 -1.00
N PRO A 175 -17.46 4.37 -1.43
CA PRO A 175 -18.79 4.71 -0.93
C PRO A 175 -18.93 4.61 0.58
N TYR A 176 -18.43 3.54 1.21
CA TYR A 176 -18.41 3.37 2.66
C TYR A 176 -17.70 4.54 3.35
N ARG A 177 -16.49 4.89 2.91
CA ARG A 177 -15.74 6.01 3.48
C ARG A 177 -16.43 7.36 3.26
N ASP A 178 -17.01 7.56 2.08
CA ASP A 178 -17.67 8.82 1.74
C ASP A 178 -18.98 9.00 2.53
N LEU A 179 -19.69 7.92 2.90
CA LEU A 179 -20.81 7.93 3.84
C LEU A 179 -20.41 8.59 5.18
N PHE A 180 -19.31 8.16 5.80
CA PHE A 180 -18.85 8.72 7.08
C PHE A 180 -18.15 10.08 6.98
N LYS A 181 -17.92 10.59 5.76
CA LYS A 181 -17.58 12.01 5.59
C LYS A 181 -18.82 12.88 5.63
N GLN A 182 -19.95 12.35 5.13
CA GLN A 182 -21.23 13.04 5.13
C GLN A 182 -21.92 12.95 6.50
N TYR A 183 -21.80 11.81 7.18
CA TYR A 183 -22.39 11.51 8.48
C TYR A 183 -21.32 11.08 9.49
N PRO A 184 -20.47 12.01 9.97
CA PRO A 184 -19.35 11.68 10.86
C PRO A 184 -19.79 11.20 12.26
N GLU A 185 -21.01 11.49 12.70
CA GLU A 185 -21.60 11.03 13.95
C GLU A 185 -21.86 9.52 13.96
N GLU A 186 -22.15 8.94 12.79
CA GLU A 186 -22.44 7.51 12.63
C GLU A 186 -21.23 6.61 12.93
N LYS A 187 -20.04 7.23 13.00
CA LYS A 187 -18.79 6.56 13.32
C LYS A 187 -18.82 5.87 14.68
N GLY A 188 -19.44 6.48 15.68
CA GLY A 188 -19.48 5.93 17.04
C GLY A 188 -20.26 4.62 17.15
N PHE A 189 -21.14 4.32 16.20
CA PHE A 189 -22.05 3.16 16.24
C PHE A 189 -21.54 1.97 15.43
N GLN A 190 -20.42 2.15 14.71
CA GLN A 190 -19.87 1.09 13.86
C GLN A 190 -19.23 -0.02 14.71
N PRO A 191 -19.47 -1.30 14.38
CA PRO A 191 -18.86 -2.42 15.08
C PRO A 191 -17.34 -2.44 14.92
N PHE A 192 -16.85 -2.07 13.74
CA PHE A 192 -15.43 -1.92 13.44
C PHE A 192 -15.25 -1.09 12.17
N TRP A 193 -14.06 -0.53 11.99
CA TRP A 193 -13.72 0.25 10.81
C TRP A 193 -13.21 -0.62 9.68
N VAL A 194 -13.85 -0.59 8.52
CA VAL A 194 -13.29 -1.23 7.33
C VAL A 194 -12.25 -0.32 6.70
N GLU A 195 -11.04 -0.84 6.51
CA GLU A 195 -9.96 -0.14 5.80
C GLU A 195 -9.26 -1.06 4.81
N MET A 196 -8.70 -0.47 3.76
CA MET A 196 -7.83 -1.20 2.85
C MET A 196 -6.45 -1.39 3.47
N LYS A 197 -5.97 -2.63 3.46
CA LYS A 197 -4.60 -2.95 3.87
C LYS A 197 -3.60 -2.30 2.92
N SER A 198 -2.56 -1.68 3.48
CA SER A 198 -1.60 -0.88 2.71
C SER A 198 -0.62 -1.76 1.95
N MET A 199 -0.93 -2.06 0.70
CA MET A 199 -0.09 -2.89 -0.17
C MET A 199 1.03 -2.06 -0.79
N GLN A 200 2.27 -2.49 -0.58
CA GLN A 200 3.46 -1.98 -1.29
C GLN A 200 3.87 -2.95 -2.39
N LEU A 201 4.64 -2.49 -3.38
CA LEU A 201 5.30 -3.40 -4.31
C LEU A 201 6.37 -4.22 -3.58
N SER A 202 6.59 -5.47 -3.97
CA SER A 202 7.53 -6.40 -3.31
C SER A 202 8.97 -5.91 -3.18
N TYR A 203 9.43 -4.94 -3.97
CA TYR A 203 10.75 -4.32 -3.77
C TYR A 203 10.74 -3.18 -2.73
N GLY A 204 9.58 -2.84 -2.17
CA GLY A 204 9.39 -1.84 -1.12
C GLY A 204 9.70 -2.35 0.29
N ILE A 205 10.43 -3.46 0.41
CA ILE A 205 10.78 -4.12 1.68
C ILE A 205 11.48 -3.14 2.64
N GLU A 206 12.48 -2.38 2.18
CA GLU A 206 13.19 -1.43 3.05
C GLU A 206 12.25 -0.36 3.63
N MET A 207 11.28 0.10 2.84
CA MET A 207 10.27 1.06 3.29
C MET A 207 9.31 0.42 4.31
N MET A 208 8.97 -0.86 4.13
CA MET A 208 8.16 -1.59 5.11
C MET A 208 8.84 -1.54 6.49
N PHE A 209 10.09 -2.00 6.58
CA PHE A 209 10.82 -2.08 7.85
C PHE A 209 11.13 -0.70 8.47
N ARG A 210 11.53 0.29 7.67
CA ARG A 210 11.97 1.59 8.20
C ARG A 210 10.82 2.56 8.47
N ASP A 211 9.81 2.56 7.61
CA ASP A 211 8.82 3.64 7.58
C ASP A 211 7.41 3.21 7.99
N ILE A 212 7.03 1.94 7.75
CA ILE A 212 5.65 1.46 7.92
C ILE A 212 5.50 0.67 9.22
N LEU A 213 6.24 -0.43 9.39
CA LEU A 213 6.11 -1.32 10.55
C LEU A 213 6.25 -0.58 11.90
N PRO A 214 7.22 0.34 12.10
CA PRO A 214 7.36 1.05 13.38
C PRO A 214 6.22 2.03 13.72
N LYS A 215 5.35 2.34 12.74
CA LYS A 215 4.23 3.30 12.91
C LYS A 215 2.87 2.61 12.99
N LEU A 216 2.84 1.26 12.92
CA LEU A 216 1.60 0.50 13.06
C LEU A 216 1.00 0.70 14.45
N ARG A 217 -0.33 0.70 14.49
CA ARG A 217 -1.10 0.81 15.74
C ARG A 217 -1.55 -0.53 16.29
N HIS A 218 -1.30 -1.61 15.55
CA HIS A 218 -1.59 -2.99 15.93
C HIS A 218 -0.29 -3.81 15.91
N GLY A 219 -0.32 -4.99 16.53
CA GLY A 219 0.80 -5.92 16.50
C GLY A 219 1.15 -6.40 15.09
N ASN A 220 2.41 -6.72 14.86
CA ASN A 220 2.93 -7.24 13.61
C ASN A 220 3.94 -8.37 13.91
N ASP A 221 3.85 -9.47 13.16
CA ASP A 221 4.72 -10.64 13.33
C ASP A 221 5.38 -11.07 12.00
N GLY A 222 5.65 -10.09 11.12
CA GLY A 222 6.34 -10.30 9.84
C GLY A 222 5.68 -9.66 8.63
N LEU A 223 5.81 -10.29 7.45
CA LEU A 223 5.36 -9.78 6.16
C LEU A 223 4.53 -10.82 5.40
N ILE A 224 3.54 -10.36 4.63
CA ILE A 224 2.80 -11.16 3.66
C ILE A 224 3.13 -10.69 2.26
N PHE A 225 3.56 -11.62 1.41
CA PHE A 225 3.73 -11.40 -0.02
C PHE A 225 2.61 -12.10 -0.80
N THR A 226 1.89 -11.34 -1.62
CA THR A 226 0.77 -11.87 -2.41
C THR A 226 1.04 -11.62 -3.89
N CYS A 227 1.01 -12.68 -4.71
CA CYS A 227 1.27 -12.54 -6.14
C CYS A 227 0.16 -11.72 -6.82
N VAL A 228 0.57 -10.78 -7.68
CA VAL A 228 -0.37 -9.91 -8.40
C VAL A 228 -1.10 -10.68 -9.48
N SER A 229 -0.39 -11.54 -10.23
CA SER A 229 -0.93 -12.23 -11.40
C SER A 229 -1.69 -13.52 -11.08
N SER A 230 -1.64 -14.03 -9.83
CA SER A 230 -2.33 -15.27 -9.49
C SER A 230 -3.83 -15.05 -9.29
N GLU A 231 -4.61 -16.02 -9.76
CA GLU A 231 -6.01 -16.19 -9.40
C GLU A 231 -6.12 -16.52 -7.89
N TYR A 232 -7.23 -16.16 -7.28
CA TYR A 232 -7.53 -16.54 -5.90
C TYR A 232 -7.82 -18.05 -5.83
N LYS A 233 -7.13 -18.77 -4.93
CA LYS A 233 -7.31 -20.22 -4.76
C LYS A 233 -7.78 -20.55 -3.35
N HIS A 234 -8.77 -21.43 -3.25
CA HIS A 234 -9.21 -21.97 -1.96
C HIS A 234 -8.14 -22.90 -1.36
N GLY A 235 -7.97 -22.88 -0.04
CA GLY A 235 -6.97 -23.72 0.63
C GLY A 235 -5.55 -23.22 0.41
N THR A 236 -4.55 -24.09 0.48
CA THR A 236 -3.13 -23.69 0.39
C THR A 236 -2.79 -23.07 -0.95
N ASP A 237 -2.31 -21.82 -0.94
CA ASP A 237 -1.85 -21.11 -2.14
C ASP A 237 -0.33 -20.93 -2.09
N PRO A 238 0.45 -21.57 -3.00
CA PRO A 238 1.90 -21.42 -3.04
C PRO A 238 2.37 -20.01 -3.42
N HIS A 239 1.47 -19.12 -3.88
CA HIS A 239 1.78 -17.76 -4.27
C HIS A 239 1.38 -16.70 -3.23
N ILE A 240 0.93 -17.13 -2.05
CA ILE A 240 0.79 -16.27 -0.88
C ILE A 240 1.83 -16.71 0.14
N LEU A 241 2.81 -15.88 0.40
CA LEU A 241 3.98 -16.21 1.21
C LEU A 241 3.92 -15.45 2.52
N LYS A 242 4.05 -16.16 3.65
CA LYS A 242 4.23 -15.55 4.97
C LYS A 242 5.71 -15.59 5.36
N TRP A 243 6.31 -14.43 5.50
CA TRP A 243 7.65 -14.29 6.06
C TRP A 243 7.53 -13.87 7.52
N LYS A 244 8.33 -14.51 8.38
CA LYS A 244 8.50 -14.14 9.78
C LYS A 244 9.98 -13.92 10.06
N PRO A 245 10.34 -12.97 10.93
CA PRO A 245 11.69 -12.88 11.42
C PRO A 245 12.13 -14.24 11.98
N PRO A 246 13.33 -14.74 11.65
CA PRO A 246 13.81 -16.03 12.14
C PRO A 246 13.76 -16.17 13.66
N GLU A 247 14.05 -15.09 14.37
CA GLU A 247 14.00 -14.94 15.82
C GLU A 247 12.57 -15.10 16.40
N GLU A 248 11.53 -14.87 15.61
CA GLU A 248 10.13 -15.08 16.00
C GLU A 248 9.63 -16.51 15.69
N ASN A 249 10.45 -17.36 15.07
CA ASN A 249 10.10 -18.77 14.88
C ASN A 249 10.37 -19.53 16.18
N THR A 250 9.31 -19.71 16.95
CA THR A 250 9.34 -20.41 18.23
C THR A 250 8.75 -21.81 18.12
N VAL A 251 9.18 -22.70 19.00
CA VAL A 251 8.57 -24.01 19.24
C VAL A 251 8.29 -24.17 20.71
N ASP A 252 7.14 -24.75 21.06
CA ASP A 252 6.88 -25.12 22.44
C ASP A 252 7.36 -26.55 22.69
N CYS A 253 8.29 -26.72 23.62
CA CYS A 253 8.92 -27.99 23.97
C CYS A 253 8.74 -28.29 25.45
N ARG A 254 8.80 -29.57 25.84
CA ARG A 254 8.88 -29.97 27.24
C ARG A 254 10.33 -29.88 27.71
N LEU A 255 10.57 -29.14 28.79
CA LEU A 255 11.89 -28.97 29.40
C LEU A 255 12.21 -30.15 30.31
N ARG A 256 13.38 -30.75 30.13
CA ARG A 256 13.96 -31.68 31.11
C ARG A 256 15.31 -31.16 31.58
N LEU A 257 15.55 -31.27 32.88
CA LEU A 257 16.79 -30.85 33.52
C LEU A 257 17.46 -32.07 34.11
N GLU A 258 18.73 -32.29 33.75
CA GLU A 258 19.60 -33.30 34.32
C GLU A 258 20.71 -32.60 35.12
N PHE A 259 20.62 -32.74 36.44
CA PHE A 259 21.53 -32.10 37.37
C PHE A 259 22.80 -32.95 37.55
N PRO A 260 23.99 -32.33 37.54
CA PRO A 260 25.23 -33.05 37.75
C PRO A 260 25.30 -33.63 39.17
N LYS A 261 25.96 -34.79 39.30
CA LYS A 261 26.27 -35.39 40.60
C LYS A 261 27.69 -34.99 41.00
N VAL A 262 27.83 -34.42 42.19
CA VAL A 262 29.11 -34.03 42.76
C VAL A 262 29.57 -35.14 43.71
N GLN A 263 30.83 -35.57 43.57
CA GLN A 263 31.47 -36.39 44.57
C GLN A 263 31.88 -35.49 45.74
N PRO A 264 31.42 -35.75 46.97
CA PRO A 264 31.77 -34.93 48.12
C PRO A 264 33.27 -35.02 48.40
N ASP A 265 33.88 -33.88 48.75
CA ASP A 265 35.24 -33.85 49.28
C ASP A 265 35.20 -34.28 50.76
N PRO A 266 35.84 -35.40 51.13
CA PRO A 266 35.80 -35.93 52.49
C PRO A 266 36.41 -35.00 53.55
N VAL A 267 37.08 -33.91 53.14
CA VAL A 267 37.67 -32.91 54.03
C VAL A 267 36.72 -31.74 54.32
N PHE A 268 35.82 -31.41 53.39
CA PHE A 268 35.03 -30.17 53.44
C PHE A 268 33.52 -30.38 53.45
N ASP A 269 33.02 -31.54 53.00
CA ASP A 269 31.59 -31.82 52.86
C ASP A 269 31.09 -32.80 53.93
N ASP A 270 29.90 -32.53 54.49
CA ASP A 270 29.25 -33.35 55.52
C ASP A 270 28.66 -34.67 54.97
N PHE A 271 28.77 -34.93 53.67
CA PHE A 271 28.17 -36.05 52.97
C PHE A 271 29.25 -37.04 52.50
N SER A 272 28.96 -38.35 52.55
CA SER A 272 29.90 -39.40 52.13
C SER A 272 29.53 -40.07 50.80
N GLU A 273 28.35 -39.77 50.26
CA GLU A 273 27.85 -40.29 48.98
C GLU A 273 27.68 -39.15 47.97
N PRO A 274 27.82 -39.42 46.64
CA PRO A 274 27.59 -38.42 45.61
C PRO A 274 26.20 -37.79 45.72
N TYR A 275 26.13 -36.47 45.82
CA TYR A 275 24.88 -35.72 45.91
C TYR A 275 24.61 -34.96 44.60
N VAL A 276 23.35 -34.57 44.40
CA VAL A 276 22.93 -33.81 43.22
C VAL A 276 23.18 -32.33 43.47
N ASP A 277 23.93 -31.69 42.59
CA ASP A 277 24.14 -30.24 42.62
C ASP A 277 22.98 -29.53 41.91
N TYR A 278 22.10 -28.92 42.72
CA TYR A 278 20.99 -28.10 42.23
C TYR A 278 21.38 -26.62 42.06
N GLU A 279 22.58 -26.22 42.49
CA GLU A 279 23.04 -24.84 42.39
C GLU A 279 23.70 -24.56 41.05
N GLY A 280 24.50 -25.51 40.54
CA GLY A 280 25.12 -25.44 39.22
C GLY A 280 24.13 -25.54 38.07
N VAL A 281 24.50 -24.96 36.91
CA VAL A 281 23.67 -24.99 35.69
C VAL A 281 23.50 -26.43 35.20
N PRO A 282 22.26 -26.97 35.15
CA PRO A 282 22.01 -28.34 34.73
C PRO A 282 22.16 -28.52 33.22
N HIS A 283 22.47 -29.74 32.79
CA HIS A 283 22.25 -30.12 31.40
C HIS A 283 20.75 -30.09 31.12
N SER A 284 20.36 -29.41 30.04
CA SER A 284 18.96 -29.07 29.80
C SER A 284 18.55 -29.52 28.40
N GLU A 285 17.48 -30.31 28.33
CA GLU A 285 16.98 -30.93 27.11
C GLU A 285 15.58 -30.43 26.77
N LEU A 286 15.28 -30.33 25.48
CA LEU A 286 13.97 -30.06 24.92
C LEU A 286 13.38 -31.36 24.36
N TRP A 287 12.12 -31.61 24.67
CA TRP A 287 11.39 -32.80 24.26
C TRP A 287 10.14 -32.44 23.45
N SER A 288 9.95 -33.13 22.34
CA SER A 288 8.82 -32.99 21.41
C SER A 288 7.70 -34.00 21.72
N PHE A 289 6.45 -33.64 21.42
CA PHE A 289 5.31 -34.54 21.60
C PHE A 289 5.11 -35.46 20.38
N LEU A 290 4.90 -36.76 20.62
CA LEU A 290 4.66 -37.77 19.59
C LEU A 290 3.20 -38.23 19.49
N GLY A 291 2.33 -37.78 20.40
CA GLY A 291 0.99 -38.32 20.56
C GLY A 291 0.88 -39.35 21.69
N ASP A 292 -0.33 -39.50 22.24
CA ASP A 292 -0.67 -40.47 23.29
C ASP A 292 0.23 -40.40 24.54
N GLY A 293 0.59 -39.18 24.97
CA GLY A 293 1.44 -38.94 26.14
C GLY A 293 2.93 -39.27 25.93
N ARG A 294 3.34 -39.66 24.72
CA ARG A 294 4.75 -39.99 24.42
C ARG A 294 5.52 -38.76 23.97
N TYR A 295 6.79 -38.73 24.39
CA TYR A 295 7.73 -37.66 24.08
C TYR A 295 9.02 -38.23 23.48
N GLN A 296 9.69 -37.44 22.64
CA GLN A 296 11.00 -37.75 22.08
C GLN A 296 11.95 -36.57 22.25
N TYR A 297 13.20 -36.88 22.63
CA TYR A 297 14.29 -35.92 22.66
C TYR A 297 14.37 -35.15 21.34
N PHE A 298 14.43 -33.83 21.44
CA PHE A 298 14.48 -32.94 20.30
C PHE A 298 15.85 -32.28 20.15
N ALA A 299 16.31 -31.56 21.18
CA ALA A 299 17.57 -30.82 21.15
C ALA A 299 17.98 -30.38 22.56
N ASP A 300 19.24 -30.01 22.73
CA ASP A 300 19.71 -29.34 23.95
C ASP A 300 19.31 -27.86 23.94
N VAL A 301 19.00 -27.32 25.12
CA VAL A 301 18.77 -25.89 25.34
C VAL A 301 19.91 -25.30 26.16
N HIS A 302 20.44 -24.18 25.67
CA HIS A 302 21.50 -23.48 26.36
C HIS A 302 20.90 -22.55 27.40
N ILE A 303 21.36 -22.67 28.65
CA ILE A 303 21.02 -21.81 29.78
C ILE A 303 22.33 -21.22 30.31
N THR A 304 22.41 -19.90 30.50
CA THR A 304 23.58 -19.26 31.10
C THR A 304 23.47 -19.21 32.63
N GLU A 305 24.57 -19.00 33.35
CA GLU A 305 24.57 -18.86 34.81
C GLU A 305 23.54 -17.83 35.30
N ASP A 306 23.52 -16.64 34.70
CA ASP A 306 22.58 -15.56 35.05
C ASP A 306 21.11 -15.94 34.79
N GLU A 307 20.85 -16.72 33.73
CA GLU A 307 19.50 -17.22 33.43
C GLU A 307 19.09 -18.29 34.43
N TRP A 308 20.02 -19.15 34.83
CA TRP A 308 19.79 -20.17 35.84
C TRP A 308 19.48 -19.56 37.21
N GLU A 309 20.21 -18.53 37.65
CA GLU A 309 19.88 -17.78 38.86
C GLU A 309 18.48 -17.17 38.81
N THR A 310 18.10 -16.62 37.64
CA THR A 310 16.75 -16.09 37.43
C THR A 310 15.69 -17.19 37.51
N LEU A 311 15.95 -18.36 36.93
CA LEU A 311 15.05 -19.52 36.95
C LEU A 311 14.89 -20.09 38.37
N LYS A 312 15.98 -20.19 39.14
CA LYS A 312 15.93 -20.57 40.57
C LYS A 312 15.06 -19.61 41.38
N GLY A 313 15.14 -18.32 41.07
CA GLY A 313 14.35 -17.27 41.72
C GLY A 313 12.84 -17.35 41.52
N LEU A 314 12.34 -18.16 40.58
CA LEU A 314 10.89 -18.32 40.33
C LEU A 314 10.18 -19.10 41.45
N GLY A 315 10.88 -19.96 42.18
CA GLY A 315 10.31 -20.78 43.27
C GLY A 315 9.35 -21.90 42.83
N ASP A 316 9.16 -22.10 41.53
CA ASP A 316 8.32 -23.15 40.96
C ASP A 316 9.16 -24.36 40.49
N PRO A 317 8.60 -25.59 40.50
CA PRO A 317 9.23 -26.73 39.84
C PRO A 317 9.42 -26.45 38.34
N LEU A 318 10.65 -26.57 37.84
CA LEU A 318 10.98 -26.23 36.44
C LEU A 318 10.92 -27.46 35.49
N VAL A 319 11.06 -28.66 36.04
CA VAL A 319 11.14 -29.92 35.27
C VAL A 319 9.78 -30.29 34.68
N ASP A 320 9.80 -30.83 33.46
CA ASP A 320 8.64 -31.31 32.69
C ASP A 320 7.57 -30.23 32.38
N ARG A 321 7.89 -28.96 32.58
CA ARG A 321 7.09 -27.82 32.12
C ARG A 321 7.26 -27.56 30.63
N ILE A 322 6.25 -26.95 30.03
CA ILE A 322 6.30 -26.52 28.64
C ILE A 322 6.98 -25.15 28.58
N VAL A 323 7.98 -25.03 27.72
CA VAL A 323 8.74 -23.82 27.45
C VAL A 323 8.63 -23.45 25.98
N GLU A 324 8.49 -22.16 25.70
CA GLU A 324 8.61 -21.63 24.35
C GLU A 324 10.09 -21.32 24.07
N CYS A 325 10.63 -21.87 22.99
CA CYS A 325 12.03 -21.79 22.64
C CYS A 325 12.24 -21.25 21.23
N HIS A 326 13.35 -20.53 21.01
CA HIS A 326 13.83 -20.13 19.69
C HIS A 326 15.32 -20.44 19.52
N LYS A 327 15.82 -20.32 18.30
CA LYS A 327 17.23 -20.51 17.97
C LYS A 327 17.92 -19.15 17.87
N ASP A 328 19.00 -18.96 18.65
CA ASP A 328 19.79 -17.73 18.62
C ASP A 328 20.67 -17.63 17.36
N ASP A 329 21.38 -16.51 17.19
CA ASP A 329 22.26 -16.29 16.04
C ASP A 329 23.47 -17.24 15.98
N GLN A 330 23.81 -17.89 17.10
CA GLN A 330 24.84 -18.94 17.16
C GLN A 330 24.28 -20.33 16.87
N GLY A 331 22.97 -20.45 16.61
CA GLY A 331 22.32 -21.71 16.35
C GLY A 331 21.97 -22.52 17.60
N ARG A 332 21.98 -21.91 18.79
CA ARG A 332 21.66 -22.58 20.06
C ARG A 332 20.20 -22.33 20.43
N TRP A 333 19.53 -23.33 20.99
CA TRP A 333 18.18 -23.14 21.52
C TRP A 333 18.21 -22.34 22.82
N ARG A 334 17.27 -21.41 22.98
CA ARG A 334 17.12 -20.54 24.15
C ARG A 334 15.67 -20.52 24.60
N ILE A 335 15.45 -20.48 25.92
CA ILE A 335 14.11 -20.36 26.51
C ILE A 335 13.66 -18.90 26.42
N ILE A 336 12.45 -18.68 25.91
CA ILE A 336 11.80 -17.36 25.90
C ILE A 336 10.96 -17.20 27.16
N ARG A 337 10.08 -18.18 27.41
CA ARG A 337 9.15 -18.17 28.54
C ARG A 337 8.57 -19.55 28.82
N PHE A 338 7.96 -19.70 30.00
CA PHE A 338 7.10 -20.84 30.30
C PHE A 338 5.70 -20.67 29.70
N ARG A 339 5.12 -21.79 29.28
CA ARG A 339 3.81 -21.90 28.62
C ARG A 339 2.83 -22.63 29.52
N ASP A 340 2.45 -21.97 30.62
CA ASP A 340 1.51 -22.55 31.59
C ASP A 340 0.08 -22.68 31.04
N ASP A 341 -0.20 -22.01 29.91
CA ASP A 341 -1.42 -22.17 29.12
C ASP A 341 -1.50 -23.50 28.36
N LYS A 342 -0.40 -24.27 28.31
CA LYS A 342 -0.29 -25.52 27.55
C LYS A 342 0.03 -26.71 28.44
N SER A 343 -0.76 -27.77 28.27
CA SER A 343 -0.49 -29.06 28.92
C SER A 343 0.52 -29.92 28.16
N GLU A 344 0.67 -29.71 26.84
CA GLU A 344 1.52 -30.54 25.98
C GLU A 344 2.42 -29.68 25.08
N ALA A 345 3.60 -30.22 24.75
CA ALA A 345 4.50 -29.62 23.77
C ALA A 345 3.92 -29.66 22.35
N ASN A 346 4.55 -28.93 21.42
CA ASN A 346 4.23 -29.07 20.00
C ASN A 346 4.52 -30.49 19.50
N HIS A 347 3.65 -30.98 18.62
CA HIS A 347 3.85 -32.26 17.96
C HIS A 347 5.12 -32.25 17.09
N ILE A 348 5.82 -33.37 16.98
CA ILE A 348 7.08 -33.49 16.22
C ILE A 348 6.95 -33.00 14.77
N SER A 349 5.79 -33.17 14.14
CA SER A 349 5.55 -32.65 12.78
C SER A 349 5.57 -31.13 12.72
N THR A 350 5.03 -30.46 13.74
CA THR A 350 5.05 -28.99 13.86
C THR A 350 6.48 -28.51 14.04
N ILE A 351 7.23 -29.15 14.94
CA ILE A 351 8.63 -28.81 15.20
C ILE A 351 9.48 -29.00 13.93
N LYS A 352 9.32 -30.10 13.20
CA LYS A 352 10.00 -30.32 11.91
C LYS A 352 9.69 -29.23 10.89
N SER A 353 8.43 -28.83 10.77
CA SER A 353 8.05 -27.74 9.85
C SER A 353 8.64 -26.40 10.24
N VAL A 354 8.75 -26.11 11.55
CA VAL A 354 9.42 -24.89 12.04
C VAL A 354 10.93 -24.98 11.79
N MET A 355 11.55 -26.14 12.00
CA MET A 355 12.97 -26.35 11.70
C MET A 355 13.30 -26.15 10.23
N GLU A 356 12.50 -26.70 9.31
CA GLU A 356 12.67 -26.45 7.88
C GLU A 356 12.63 -24.94 7.57
N SER A 357 11.73 -24.20 8.23
CA SER A 357 11.65 -22.73 8.11
C SER A 357 12.86 -22.00 8.71
N ILE A 358 13.50 -22.57 9.74
CA ILE A 358 14.70 -22.03 10.36
C ILE A 358 15.94 -22.38 9.53
N GLU A 359 16.01 -23.56 8.92
CA GLU A 359 17.13 -23.98 8.06
C GLU A 359 17.14 -23.19 6.74
N ASP A 360 15.97 -22.98 6.14
CA ASP A 360 15.79 -22.10 4.98
C ASP A 360 15.78 -20.60 5.35
N ARG A 361 16.43 -20.21 6.47
CA ARG A 361 16.44 -18.87 7.07
C ARG A 361 16.57 -17.80 5.99
N VAL A 362 15.59 -16.91 5.93
CA VAL A 362 15.70 -15.64 5.21
C VAL A 362 15.58 -14.54 6.25
N THR A 363 16.65 -13.81 6.48
CA THR A 363 16.69 -12.69 7.45
C THR A 363 16.09 -11.42 6.83
N GLU A 364 15.81 -10.42 7.67
CA GLU A 364 15.46 -9.07 7.19
C GLU A 364 16.55 -8.53 6.24
N LYS A 365 17.83 -8.76 6.58
CA LYS A 365 18.97 -8.36 5.77
C LYS A 365 18.96 -9.02 4.39
N ASP A 366 18.69 -10.33 4.32
CA ASP A 366 18.58 -11.05 3.04
C ASP A 366 17.46 -10.45 2.16
N LEU A 367 16.31 -10.11 2.76
CA LEU A 367 15.20 -9.48 2.04
C LEU A 367 15.57 -8.09 1.52
N ALA A 368 16.24 -7.27 2.34
CA ALA A 368 16.70 -5.94 1.96
C ALA A 368 17.72 -6.00 0.81
N GLU A 369 18.71 -6.89 0.89
CA GLU A 369 19.70 -7.09 -0.17
C GLU A 369 19.08 -7.55 -1.49
N ALA A 370 18.00 -8.34 -1.43
CA ALA A 370 17.27 -8.79 -2.61
C ALA A 370 16.42 -7.68 -3.26
N ALA A 371 16.01 -6.65 -2.52
CA ALA A 371 15.04 -5.64 -2.97
C ALA A 371 15.46 -4.92 -4.26
N LYS A 372 16.76 -4.58 -4.41
CA LYS A 372 17.29 -3.95 -5.62
C LYS A 372 17.13 -4.86 -6.85
N SER A 373 17.50 -6.13 -6.73
CA SER A 373 17.39 -7.10 -7.81
C SER A 373 15.93 -7.35 -8.22
N ILE A 374 15.01 -7.42 -7.24
CA ILE A 374 13.57 -7.53 -7.48
C ILE A 374 13.07 -6.30 -8.27
N LYS A 375 13.47 -5.10 -7.86
CA LYS A 375 13.08 -3.84 -8.53
C LYS A 375 13.56 -3.76 -9.97
N ASP A 376 14.82 -4.12 -10.22
CA ASP A 376 15.41 -4.04 -11.55
C ASP A 376 14.76 -5.02 -12.51
N ASN A 377 14.48 -6.25 -12.05
CA ASN A 377 13.74 -7.25 -12.85
C ASN A 377 12.28 -6.86 -13.07
N TRP A 378 11.61 -6.29 -12.06
CA TRP A 378 10.27 -5.76 -12.23
C TRP A 378 10.22 -4.66 -13.31
N LYS A 379 11.17 -3.71 -13.28
CA LYS A 379 11.29 -2.67 -14.32
C LYS A 379 11.56 -3.27 -15.69
N LEU A 380 12.42 -4.28 -15.77
CA LEU A 380 12.71 -4.99 -17.02
C LEU A 380 11.44 -5.63 -17.59
N ARG A 381 10.67 -6.36 -16.77
CA ARG A 381 9.37 -6.93 -17.18
C ARG A 381 8.41 -5.85 -17.68
N LYS A 382 8.31 -4.71 -17.00
CA LYS A 382 7.44 -3.61 -17.43
C LYS A 382 7.85 -3.00 -18.77
N ARG A 383 9.16 -2.96 -19.07
CA ARG A 383 9.68 -2.53 -20.39
C ARG A 383 9.46 -3.56 -21.49
N LEU A 384 9.53 -4.85 -21.17
CA LEU A 384 9.37 -5.96 -22.12
C LEU A 384 7.91 -6.34 -22.41
N LEU A 385 6.95 -5.79 -21.65
CA LEU A 385 5.53 -5.98 -21.96
C LEU A 385 5.22 -5.39 -23.34
N PRO A 386 4.68 -6.17 -24.30
CA PRO A 386 4.29 -5.67 -25.61
C PRO A 386 3.36 -4.47 -25.47
N SER A 387 3.55 -3.46 -26.32
CA SER A 387 2.78 -2.20 -26.34
C SER A 387 1.26 -2.41 -26.32
N ALA A 388 0.78 -3.56 -26.78
CA ALA A 388 -0.63 -3.99 -26.70
C ALA A 388 -1.17 -4.13 -25.25
N ARG A 389 -0.34 -4.41 -24.25
CA ARG A 389 -0.75 -4.49 -22.82
C ARG A 389 -0.62 -3.16 -22.08
N GLN A 390 0.19 -2.22 -22.55
CA GLN A 390 0.25 -0.87 -21.96
C GLN A 390 -1.04 -0.07 -22.26
N GLY A 391 -1.76 -0.40 -23.34
CA GLY A 391 -3.10 0.14 -23.66
C GLY A 391 -4.29 -0.60 -23.03
N GLN A 392 -4.08 -1.63 -22.20
CA GLN A 392 -5.15 -2.49 -21.65
C GLN A 392 -5.24 -2.49 -20.11
N LEU A 393 -4.83 -1.39 -19.47
CA LEU A 393 -5.14 -1.14 -18.05
C LEU A 393 -6.61 -0.77 -17.79
N TYR A 394 -7.46 -0.74 -18.82
CA TYR A 394 -8.91 -0.77 -18.71
C TYR A 394 -9.51 -1.53 -19.91
N PRO A 395 -10.09 -2.74 -19.74
CA PRO A 395 -11.10 -3.19 -20.67
C PRO A 395 -12.35 -2.37 -20.39
N THR A 396 -12.66 -1.41 -21.26
CA THR A 396 -14.03 -0.92 -21.37
C THR A 396 -14.89 -2.09 -21.86
N PRO A 397 -15.94 -2.50 -21.13
CA PRO A 397 -16.92 -3.46 -21.66
C PRO A 397 -17.54 -2.89 -22.94
N PRO A 398 -18.10 -3.72 -23.83
CA PRO A 398 -18.81 -3.23 -25.01
C PRO A 398 -19.86 -2.19 -24.61
N ASP A 399 -19.75 -1.01 -25.22
CA ASP A 399 -20.50 0.21 -24.95
C ASP A 399 -22.01 -0.06 -25.00
N THR A 400 -22.63 -0.18 -23.82
CA THR A 400 -24.07 0.09 -23.68
C THR A 400 -24.23 1.59 -23.38
N PRO A 401 -25.22 2.30 -23.96
CA PRO A 401 -25.32 3.76 -23.90
C PRO A 401 -25.33 4.40 -22.49
N ARG A 402 -25.49 3.60 -21.43
CA ARG A 402 -25.70 4.05 -20.05
C ARG A 402 -24.44 4.15 -19.17
N ARG A 403 -23.25 3.70 -19.64
CA ARG A 403 -22.00 3.70 -18.83
C ARG A 403 -20.91 4.64 -19.37
N ARG A 404 -21.28 5.76 -20.00
CA ARG A 404 -20.32 6.82 -20.35
C ARG A 404 -20.24 7.82 -19.21
N SER A 405 -19.07 8.45 -18.98
CA SER A 405 -18.98 9.51 -17.96
C SER A 405 -20.00 10.61 -18.26
N PRO A 406 -20.52 11.34 -17.27
CA PRO A 406 -21.49 12.43 -17.50
C PRO A 406 -21.01 13.45 -18.54
N PHE A 407 -19.70 13.65 -18.65
CA PHE A 407 -19.07 14.44 -19.71
C PHE A 407 -19.25 13.83 -21.10
N VAL A 408 -18.95 12.53 -21.27
CA VAL A 408 -19.10 11.82 -22.56
C VAL A 408 -20.58 11.64 -22.94
N GLN A 409 -21.49 11.56 -21.97
CA GLN A 409 -22.95 11.56 -22.24
C GLN A 409 -23.44 12.90 -22.82
N ARG A 410 -22.73 14.00 -22.54
CA ARG A 410 -23.03 15.35 -23.03
C ARG A 410 -22.15 15.76 -24.22
N ALA A 411 -21.16 14.94 -24.59
CA ALA A 411 -20.25 15.23 -25.67
C ALA A 411 -20.99 15.15 -27.02
N THR A 412 -20.79 16.15 -27.86
CA THR A 412 -21.21 16.13 -29.26
C THR A 412 -20.48 15.02 -30.02
N LEU A 413 -21.04 14.60 -31.16
CA LEU A 413 -20.39 13.61 -32.04
C LEU A 413 -18.97 14.04 -32.46
N PHE A 414 -18.78 15.35 -32.65
CA PHE A 414 -17.49 15.91 -32.98
C PHE A 414 -16.50 15.80 -31.81
N GLU A 415 -16.93 16.14 -30.58
CA GLU A 415 -16.09 15.99 -29.39
C GLU A 415 -15.72 14.53 -29.11
N ASP A 416 -16.67 13.59 -29.24
CA ASP A 416 -16.37 12.15 -29.08
C ASP A 416 -15.37 11.67 -30.14
N PHE A 417 -15.53 12.10 -31.39
CA PHE A 417 -14.59 11.79 -32.47
C PHE A 417 -13.18 12.35 -32.18
N VAL A 418 -13.09 13.63 -31.83
CA VAL A 418 -11.81 14.28 -31.49
C VAL A 418 -11.14 13.57 -30.31
N ILE A 419 -11.90 13.24 -29.26
CA ILE A 419 -11.36 12.52 -28.08
C ILE A 419 -10.83 11.14 -28.48
N ARG A 420 -11.53 10.39 -29.34
CA ARG A 420 -11.04 9.10 -29.86
C ARG A 420 -9.76 9.27 -30.67
N CYS A 421 -9.69 10.26 -31.55
CA CYS A 421 -8.48 10.57 -32.31
C CYS A 421 -7.31 10.95 -31.40
N VAL A 422 -7.54 11.80 -30.40
CA VAL A 422 -6.51 12.22 -29.43
C VAL A 422 -6.04 11.05 -28.57
N ARG A 423 -6.96 10.21 -28.08
CA ARG A 423 -6.62 8.99 -27.32
C ARG A 423 -5.81 8.01 -28.17
N TRP A 424 -6.23 7.78 -29.40
CA TRP A 424 -5.50 6.94 -30.34
C TRP A 424 -4.11 7.53 -30.63
N ALA A 425 -4.01 8.85 -30.83
CA ALA A 425 -2.76 9.55 -31.06
C ALA A 425 -1.79 9.37 -29.90
N PHE A 426 -2.23 9.58 -28.65
CA PHE A 426 -1.39 9.34 -27.47
C PHE A 426 -0.95 7.88 -27.30
N ALA A 427 -1.77 6.92 -27.74
CA ALA A 427 -1.47 5.50 -27.61
C ALA A 427 -0.55 4.95 -28.72
N ASN A 428 -0.54 5.58 -29.90
CA ASN A 428 0.07 4.98 -31.11
C ASN A 428 1.10 5.89 -31.81
N LEU A 429 1.10 7.20 -31.58
CA LEU A 429 2.08 8.09 -32.20
C LEU A 429 3.37 8.16 -31.39
N ASP A 430 4.49 8.05 -32.11
CA ASP A 430 5.80 8.30 -31.54
C ASP A 430 5.89 9.75 -31.03
N PRO A 431 6.47 10.00 -29.84
CA PRO A 431 6.61 11.35 -29.29
C PRO A 431 7.29 12.34 -30.24
N ASN A 432 8.16 11.89 -31.14
CA ASN A 432 8.78 12.75 -32.16
C ASN A 432 7.77 13.30 -33.16
N VAL A 433 6.71 12.55 -33.48
CA VAL A 433 5.60 13.05 -34.31
C VAL A 433 4.83 14.13 -33.55
N GLY A 434 4.61 13.92 -32.25
CA GLY A 434 4.01 14.92 -31.35
C GLY A 434 4.82 16.22 -31.30
N ARG A 435 6.16 16.13 -31.21
CA ARG A 435 7.07 17.28 -31.24
C ARG A 435 6.89 18.14 -32.50
N ILE A 436 6.73 17.52 -33.66
CA ILE A 436 6.48 18.24 -34.92
C ILE A 436 5.14 18.98 -34.84
N PHE A 437 4.08 18.30 -34.38
CA PHE A 437 2.73 18.87 -34.31
C PHE A 437 2.65 20.09 -33.38
N PHE A 438 3.35 20.05 -32.25
CA PHE A 438 3.39 21.16 -31.29
C PHE A 438 4.48 22.20 -31.59
N SER A 439 5.29 21.99 -32.63
CA SER A 439 6.40 22.88 -32.95
C SER A 439 5.94 24.29 -33.36
N LYS A 440 6.88 25.24 -33.32
CA LYS A 440 6.76 26.58 -33.90
C LYS A 440 6.21 26.58 -35.32
N TYR A 441 6.73 25.68 -36.16
CA TYR A 441 6.45 25.64 -37.60
C TYR A 441 5.01 25.24 -37.90
N ILE A 442 4.36 24.50 -37.01
CA ILE A 442 2.94 24.14 -37.13
C ILE A 442 2.07 25.14 -36.37
N SER A 443 2.44 25.47 -35.13
CA SER A 443 1.59 26.29 -34.25
C SER A 443 1.38 27.72 -34.77
N ILE A 444 2.41 28.37 -35.34
CA ILE A 444 2.29 29.75 -35.83
C ILE A 444 1.34 29.88 -37.03
N PRO A 445 1.44 29.06 -38.09
CA PRO A 445 0.47 29.07 -39.18
C PRO A 445 -0.98 28.87 -38.70
N PHE A 446 -1.21 27.90 -37.80
CA PHE A 446 -2.54 27.67 -37.22
C PHE A 446 -3.06 28.86 -36.42
N LEU A 447 -2.22 29.50 -35.62
CA LEU A 447 -2.57 30.72 -34.90
C LEU A 447 -2.93 31.85 -35.89
N ARG A 448 -2.10 32.11 -36.91
CA ARG A 448 -2.34 33.15 -37.92
C ARG A 448 -3.63 32.90 -38.70
N PHE A 449 -3.89 31.65 -39.09
CA PHE A 449 -5.13 31.27 -39.75
C PHE A 449 -6.35 31.56 -38.88
N ARG A 450 -6.31 31.19 -37.59
CA ARG A 450 -7.41 31.45 -36.65
C ARG A 450 -7.59 32.94 -36.40
N MET A 451 -6.51 33.69 -36.23
CA MET A 451 -6.54 35.15 -36.12
C MET A 451 -7.22 35.79 -37.34
N ALA A 452 -6.81 35.41 -38.56
CA ALA A 452 -7.40 35.93 -39.80
C ALA A 452 -8.90 35.60 -39.91
N ARG A 453 -9.31 34.37 -39.53
CA ARG A 453 -10.73 33.96 -39.50
C ARG A 453 -11.58 34.83 -38.55
N HIS A 454 -10.95 35.42 -37.54
CA HIS A 454 -11.58 36.33 -36.58
C HIS A 454 -11.30 37.82 -36.87
N GLY A 455 -10.74 38.15 -38.05
CA GLY A 455 -10.51 39.54 -38.49
C GLY A 455 -9.21 40.17 -37.99
N TYR A 456 -8.32 39.42 -37.34
CA TYR A 456 -7.03 39.90 -36.85
C TYR A 456 -5.92 39.63 -37.87
N PHE A 457 -5.57 40.64 -38.67
CA PHE A 457 -4.46 40.56 -39.64
C PHE A 457 -3.10 40.93 -39.03
N ARG A 458 -3.09 41.50 -37.82
CA ARG A 458 -1.90 41.76 -37.02
C ARG A 458 -2.18 41.29 -35.58
N PRO A 459 -1.15 40.78 -34.87
CA PRO A 459 -1.31 40.37 -33.50
C PRO A 459 -1.63 41.58 -32.62
N PRO A 460 -2.67 41.50 -31.76
CA PRO A 460 -3.05 42.60 -30.87
C PRO A 460 -2.05 42.81 -29.73
N VAL A 461 -1.20 41.81 -29.49
CA VAL A 461 -0.16 41.81 -28.45
C VAL A 461 1.16 41.42 -29.11
N SER A 462 2.23 42.14 -28.77
CA SER A 462 3.56 41.83 -29.28
C SER A 462 4.16 40.64 -28.53
N TRP A 463 4.85 39.77 -29.25
CA TRP A 463 5.71 38.76 -28.64
C TRP A 463 7.04 38.69 -29.38
N ARG A 464 8.09 38.32 -28.66
CA ARG A 464 9.43 38.12 -29.20
C ARG A 464 10.07 36.88 -28.62
N GLU A 465 10.91 36.25 -29.44
CA GLU A 465 11.74 35.15 -28.99
C GLU A 465 12.94 35.69 -28.23
N VAL A 466 13.25 35.01 -27.15
CA VAL A 466 14.39 35.31 -26.30
C VAL A 466 15.21 34.04 -26.19
N ALA A 467 16.50 34.16 -26.46
CA ALA A 467 17.48 33.12 -26.18
C ALA A 467 18.69 33.77 -25.51
N GLU A 468 19.17 33.16 -24.44
CA GLU A 468 20.46 33.48 -23.82
C GLU A 468 21.34 32.24 -23.92
N ASP A 469 22.54 32.37 -24.50
CA ASP A 469 23.46 31.26 -24.70
C ASP A 469 24.27 30.96 -23.42
N GLY A 470 24.58 29.68 -23.19
CA GLY A 470 25.48 29.22 -22.12
C GLY A 470 24.94 28.03 -21.30
N PRO A 471 25.70 27.49 -20.33
CA PRO A 471 25.33 26.31 -19.54
C PRO A 471 24.08 26.48 -18.64
N ARG A 472 23.65 27.74 -18.46
CA ARG A 472 22.41 28.14 -17.77
C ARG A 472 21.56 29.06 -18.66
N GLY A 473 21.80 28.98 -19.97
CA GLY A 473 21.02 29.63 -20.99
C GLY A 473 19.57 29.17 -20.92
N HIS A 474 18.67 30.04 -21.32
CA HIS A 474 17.24 29.75 -21.33
C HIS A 474 16.64 30.38 -22.57
N LYS A 475 15.70 29.65 -23.16
CA LYS A 475 14.95 30.09 -24.33
C LYS A 475 13.51 30.29 -23.92
N GLY A 476 12.80 31.15 -24.63
CA GLY A 476 11.40 31.39 -24.33
C GLY A 476 10.77 32.45 -25.20
N ILE A 477 9.47 32.63 -25.00
CA ILE A 477 8.68 33.65 -25.66
C ILE A 477 8.33 34.71 -24.63
N TRP A 478 8.66 35.95 -24.94
CA TRP A 478 8.30 37.11 -24.15
C TRP A 478 7.10 37.80 -24.79
N ILE A 479 6.01 37.95 -24.05
CA ILE A 479 4.76 38.56 -24.47
C ILE A 479 4.58 39.83 -23.65
N GLU A 480 4.52 40.98 -24.30
CA GLU A 480 4.47 42.28 -23.62
C GLU A 480 3.67 43.33 -24.40
N LYS A 481 3.10 44.28 -23.65
CA LYS A 481 2.33 45.41 -24.19
C LYS A 481 3.26 46.51 -24.71
N ASP A 482 4.27 46.90 -23.93
CA ASP A 482 5.29 47.88 -24.29
C ASP A 482 6.70 47.41 -23.88
N ALA A 483 7.51 47.05 -24.89
CA ALA A 483 8.88 46.56 -24.71
C ALA A 483 9.87 47.64 -24.24
N CYS A 484 9.50 48.93 -24.29
CA CYS A 484 10.34 50.04 -23.86
C CYS A 484 10.20 50.36 -22.36
N ARG A 485 9.27 49.71 -21.66
CA ARG A 485 9.00 49.92 -20.24
C ARG A 485 9.15 48.62 -19.46
N ASN A 486 9.64 48.69 -18.23
CA ASN A 486 9.66 47.53 -17.36
C ASN A 486 8.22 47.09 -17.04
N PRO A 487 7.97 45.77 -16.93
CA PRO A 487 6.65 45.27 -16.58
C PRO A 487 6.29 45.59 -15.12
N ASP A 488 5.02 45.88 -14.88
CA ASP A 488 4.47 46.06 -13.53
C ASP A 488 4.16 44.71 -12.86
N VAL A 489 3.83 43.69 -13.65
CA VAL A 489 3.70 42.29 -13.23
C VAL A 489 4.20 41.35 -14.34
N VAL A 490 4.84 40.23 -13.96
CA VAL A 490 5.26 39.20 -14.91
C VAL A 490 4.72 37.83 -14.51
N ILE A 491 4.01 37.17 -15.43
CA ILE A 491 3.72 35.74 -15.31
C ILE A 491 4.88 34.95 -15.90
N TYR A 492 5.55 34.16 -15.06
CA TYR A 492 6.56 33.20 -15.50
C TYR A 492 5.90 31.84 -15.73
N TYR A 493 5.80 31.43 -16.99
CA TYR A 493 5.05 30.25 -17.43
C TYR A 493 5.97 29.13 -17.95
N ALA A 494 5.71 27.87 -17.60
CA ALA A 494 6.31 26.71 -18.26
C ALA A 494 5.23 25.80 -18.83
N HIS A 495 5.41 25.37 -20.09
CA HIS A 495 4.43 24.58 -20.81
C HIS A 495 4.43 23.10 -20.41
N GLY A 496 3.28 22.45 -20.58
CA GLY A 496 3.11 21.01 -20.47
C GLY A 496 3.61 20.24 -21.68
N GLY A 497 3.30 18.94 -21.71
CA GLY A 497 3.73 18.00 -22.77
C GLY A 497 4.61 16.85 -22.29
N GLY A 498 4.58 16.54 -20.99
CA GLY A 498 5.17 15.32 -20.43
C GLY A 498 6.70 15.24 -20.56
N PHE A 499 7.38 16.39 -20.62
CA PHE A 499 8.83 16.54 -20.85
C PHE A 499 9.35 16.05 -22.20
N ALA A 500 8.55 15.33 -22.99
CA ALA A 500 8.98 14.73 -24.25
C ALA A 500 8.47 15.50 -25.48
N MET A 501 7.41 16.28 -25.33
CA MET A 501 6.76 17.05 -26.39
C MET A 501 6.21 18.36 -25.81
N GLY A 502 5.65 19.20 -26.67
CA GLY A 502 5.11 20.51 -26.27
C GLY A 502 6.09 21.65 -26.53
N SER A 503 5.54 22.86 -26.64
CA SER A 503 6.29 24.07 -26.92
C SER A 503 5.47 25.29 -26.54
N SER A 504 6.11 26.37 -26.13
CA SER A 504 5.48 27.66 -25.83
C SER A 504 4.66 28.20 -27.01
N TYR A 505 5.02 27.84 -28.26
CA TYR A 505 4.25 28.25 -29.45
C TYR A 505 2.87 27.61 -29.51
N PHE A 506 2.72 26.37 -29.04
CA PHE A 506 1.42 25.70 -28.98
C PHE A 506 0.48 26.39 -27.99
N TYR A 507 1.03 26.87 -26.87
CA TYR A 507 0.30 27.60 -25.84
C TYR A 507 0.14 29.09 -26.15
N LEU A 508 0.74 29.59 -27.23
CA LEU A 508 0.85 31.03 -27.50
C LEU A 508 -0.51 31.72 -27.56
N GLU A 509 -1.52 31.12 -28.19
CA GLU A 509 -2.87 31.70 -28.24
C GLU A 509 -3.50 31.86 -26.85
N PHE A 510 -3.34 30.85 -26.00
CA PHE A 510 -3.81 30.88 -24.61
C PHE A 510 -3.08 31.99 -23.84
N LEU A 511 -1.77 32.10 -24.00
CA LEU A 511 -0.96 33.12 -23.34
C LEU A 511 -1.28 34.54 -23.84
N LEU A 512 -1.55 34.73 -25.13
CA LEU A 512 -1.97 36.02 -25.68
C LEU A 512 -3.35 36.43 -25.15
N SER A 513 -4.26 35.47 -25.03
CA SER A 513 -5.58 35.71 -24.43
C SER A 513 -5.46 36.07 -22.95
N TRP A 514 -4.58 35.38 -22.22
CA TRP A 514 -4.30 35.69 -20.82
C TRP A 514 -3.67 37.08 -20.66
N HIS A 515 -2.69 37.42 -21.49
CA HIS A 515 -2.10 38.76 -21.51
C HIS A 515 -3.14 39.84 -21.79
N ALA A 516 -4.06 39.62 -22.74
CA ALA A 516 -5.12 40.57 -23.05
C ALA A 516 -6.05 40.83 -21.84
N LEU A 517 -6.31 39.82 -21.00
CA LEU A 517 -7.06 39.97 -19.75
C LEU A 517 -6.25 40.74 -18.70
N LEU A 518 -4.96 40.45 -18.54
CA LEU A 518 -4.08 41.18 -17.63
C LEU A 518 -4.00 42.66 -17.98
N ALA A 519 -3.93 42.98 -19.27
CA ALA A 519 -3.84 44.36 -19.75
C ALA A 519 -5.08 45.22 -19.45
N GLN A 520 -6.18 44.62 -18.97
CA GLN A 520 -7.35 45.34 -18.47
C GLN A 520 -7.17 45.85 -17.03
N HIS A 521 -6.23 45.26 -16.28
CA HIS A 521 -6.01 45.54 -14.85
C HIS A 521 -4.61 46.09 -14.55
N TYR A 522 -3.65 45.86 -15.45
CA TYR A 522 -2.25 46.25 -15.32
C TYR A 522 -1.85 47.18 -16.47
N ASP A 523 -0.95 48.12 -16.21
CA ASP A 523 -0.52 49.11 -17.19
C ASP A 523 0.44 48.49 -18.23
N ASN A 524 1.37 47.64 -17.78
CA ASN A 524 2.32 46.95 -18.66
C ASN A 524 2.62 45.50 -18.20
N PRO A 525 1.62 44.61 -18.17
CA PRO A 525 1.85 43.23 -17.79
C PRO A 525 2.71 42.52 -18.84
N ALA A 526 3.50 41.55 -18.41
CA ALA A 526 4.23 40.66 -19.32
C ALA A 526 4.05 39.19 -18.96
N ILE A 527 4.25 38.32 -19.94
CA ILE A 527 4.31 36.88 -19.75
C ILE A 527 5.62 36.38 -20.36
N PHE A 528 6.42 35.67 -19.57
CA PHE A 528 7.57 34.94 -20.06
C PHE A 528 7.26 33.45 -20.05
N ALA A 529 7.11 32.86 -21.24
CA ALA A 529 6.93 31.43 -21.41
C ALA A 529 8.28 30.77 -21.68
N LEU A 530 8.72 29.92 -20.76
CA LEU A 530 9.96 29.16 -20.86
C LEU A 530 9.84 28.05 -21.90
N GLU A 531 10.78 28.03 -22.84
CA GLU A 531 11.04 26.93 -23.73
C GLU A 531 12.20 26.09 -23.16
N TYR A 532 11.87 25.06 -22.40
CA TYR A 532 12.85 24.16 -21.79
C TYR A 532 13.18 22.99 -22.72
N THR A 533 14.35 22.40 -22.53
CA THR A 533 14.81 21.31 -23.39
C THR A 533 14.07 20.01 -23.08
N LEU A 534 13.64 19.30 -24.13
CA LEU A 534 12.82 18.10 -24.03
C LEU A 534 13.67 16.81 -23.95
N VAL A 535 13.10 15.76 -23.35
CA VAL A 535 13.64 14.39 -23.37
C VAL A 535 13.37 13.76 -24.73
N PRO A 536 14.35 13.10 -25.39
CA PRO A 536 15.60 12.61 -24.83
C PRO A 536 16.82 13.53 -24.97
N ASP A 537 16.67 14.71 -25.58
CA ASP A 537 17.78 15.61 -25.92
C ASP A 537 18.54 16.04 -24.66
N GLU A 538 17.82 16.44 -23.62
CA GLU A 538 18.37 16.68 -22.29
C GLU A 538 17.52 16.01 -21.20
N LYS A 539 18.13 15.79 -20.03
CA LYS A 539 17.50 15.08 -18.90
C LYS A 539 17.67 15.87 -17.61
N TYR A 540 16.90 15.48 -16.60
CA TYR A 540 17.06 16.00 -15.24
C TYR A 540 18.55 15.96 -14.82
N PRO A 541 19.11 17.04 -14.22
CA PRO A 541 18.45 18.26 -13.72
C PRO A 541 18.41 19.45 -14.70
N VAL A 542 18.76 19.29 -15.98
CA VAL A 542 18.94 20.41 -16.92
C VAL A 542 17.71 21.32 -17.01
N GLN A 543 16.52 20.75 -17.16
CA GLN A 543 15.27 21.53 -17.25
C GLN A 543 14.99 22.36 -16.00
N VAL A 544 15.39 21.88 -14.82
CA VAL A 544 15.25 22.63 -13.56
C VAL A 544 16.22 23.82 -13.56
N TYR A 545 17.44 23.64 -14.06
CA TYR A 545 18.41 24.73 -14.18
C TYR A 545 18.00 25.77 -15.24
N GLU A 546 17.44 25.35 -16.37
CA GLU A 546 16.83 26.26 -17.35
C GLU A 546 15.67 27.04 -16.73
N THR A 547 14.84 26.38 -15.91
CA THR A 547 13.73 27.02 -15.19
C THR A 547 14.25 28.06 -14.19
N LEU A 548 15.34 27.76 -13.46
CA LEU A 548 16.00 28.73 -12.59
C LEU A 548 16.64 29.89 -13.37
N GLY A 549 17.18 29.61 -14.56
CA GLY A 549 17.73 30.62 -15.48
C GLY A 549 16.64 31.61 -15.92
N GLY A 550 15.51 31.09 -16.39
CA GLY A 550 14.36 31.90 -16.78
C GLY A 550 13.80 32.74 -15.63
N TYR A 551 13.72 32.18 -14.41
CA TYR A 551 13.28 32.96 -13.25
C TYR A 551 14.22 34.13 -12.94
N LYS A 552 15.54 33.92 -13.00
CA LYS A 552 16.51 35.00 -12.80
C LYS A 552 16.36 36.12 -13.84
N ARG A 553 16.01 35.77 -15.08
CA ARG A 553 15.71 36.77 -16.11
C ARG A 553 14.45 37.56 -15.77
N VAL A 554 13.36 36.89 -15.44
CA VAL A 554 12.11 37.56 -15.06
C VAL A 554 12.34 38.48 -13.86
N LEU A 555 13.11 38.03 -12.87
CA LEU A 555 13.50 38.82 -11.72
C LEU A 555 14.29 40.09 -12.11
N ARG A 556 15.20 40.01 -13.09
CA ARG A 556 15.89 41.20 -13.61
C ARG A 556 14.93 42.16 -14.31
N ALA A 557 13.95 41.65 -15.05
CA ALA A 557 12.98 42.49 -15.77
C ALA A 557 12.10 43.33 -14.83
N VAL A 558 11.81 42.84 -13.63
CA VAL A 558 11.06 43.55 -12.58
C VAL A 558 11.95 44.30 -11.58
N ASN A 559 13.19 44.63 -11.97
CA ASN A 559 14.18 45.33 -11.12
C ASN A 559 14.49 44.62 -9.80
N GLY A 560 14.42 43.30 -9.76
CA GLY A 560 14.75 42.50 -8.58
C GLY A 560 13.62 42.34 -7.57
N ASP A 561 12.40 42.79 -7.86
CA ASP A 561 11.25 42.66 -6.97
C ASP A 561 10.46 41.36 -7.22
N PRO A 562 10.60 40.32 -6.37
CA PRO A 562 9.91 39.04 -6.56
C PRO A 562 8.39 39.14 -6.34
N HIS A 563 7.87 40.18 -5.67
CA HIS A 563 6.42 40.34 -5.46
C HIS A 563 5.65 40.65 -6.75
N LYS A 564 6.38 41.02 -7.81
CA LYS A 564 5.84 41.27 -9.15
C LYS A 564 5.84 40.03 -10.04
N ILE A 565 6.25 38.87 -9.53
CA ILE A 565 6.38 37.63 -10.31
C ILE A 565 5.33 36.63 -9.87
N VAL A 566 4.57 36.13 -10.83
CA VAL A 566 3.63 35.01 -10.65
C VAL A 566 4.16 33.81 -11.41
N VAL A 567 4.45 32.71 -10.71
CA VAL A 567 4.86 31.45 -11.36
C VAL A 567 3.63 30.63 -11.75
N ALA A 568 3.63 30.08 -12.96
CA ALA A 568 2.52 29.31 -13.50
C ALA A 568 3.04 28.19 -14.42
N GLY A 569 2.27 27.12 -14.57
CA GLY A 569 2.58 26.08 -15.54
C GLY A 569 1.54 24.97 -15.51
N ASP A 570 1.45 24.22 -16.62
CA ASP A 570 0.52 23.11 -16.75
C ASP A 570 1.27 21.78 -16.85
N SER A 571 0.72 20.72 -16.24
CA SER A 571 1.29 19.37 -16.29
C SER A 571 2.79 19.35 -15.93
N ALA A 572 3.66 18.88 -16.83
CA ALA A 572 5.12 18.88 -16.68
C ALA A 572 5.72 20.26 -16.37
N GLY A 573 5.18 21.34 -16.95
CA GLY A 573 5.63 22.70 -16.69
C GLY A 573 5.31 23.16 -15.27
N GLY A 574 4.14 22.78 -14.74
CA GLY A 574 3.79 22.99 -13.34
C GLY A 574 4.73 22.26 -12.39
N THR A 575 5.12 21.02 -12.74
CA THR A 575 6.14 20.26 -12.00
C THR A 575 7.50 20.96 -12.00
N LEU A 576 7.93 21.55 -13.12
CA LEU A 576 9.18 22.32 -13.19
C LEU A 576 9.16 23.56 -12.29
N MET A 577 8.06 24.32 -12.31
CA MET A 577 7.90 25.51 -11.47
C MET A 577 7.98 25.16 -9.98
N LEU A 578 7.31 24.10 -9.54
CA LEU A 578 7.38 23.63 -8.16
C LEU A 578 8.79 23.13 -7.79
N SER A 579 9.44 22.40 -8.69
CA SER A 579 10.81 21.91 -8.49
C SER A 579 11.81 23.06 -8.34
N MET A 580 11.65 24.11 -9.13
CA MET A 580 12.46 25.33 -9.04
C MET A 580 12.32 26.02 -7.66
N LEU A 581 11.09 26.12 -7.13
CA LEU A 581 10.84 26.70 -5.81
C LEU A 581 11.52 25.92 -4.69
N ILE A 582 11.47 24.58 -4.75
CA ILE A 582 12.14 23.70 -3.79
C ILE A 582 13.66 23.91 -3.85
N GLU A 583 14.23 23.99 -5.06
CA GLU A 583 15.67 24.18 -5.26
C GLU A 583 16.16 25.54 -4.74
N GLN A 584 15.34 26.59 -4.86
CA GLN A 584 15.63 27.91 -4.28
C GLN A 584 15.70 27.86 -2.75
N GLU A 585 14.78 27.15 -2.10
CA GLU A 585 14.75 27.04 -0.64
C GLU A 585 15.95 26.25 -0.10
N LYS A 586 16.34 25.15 -0.77
CA LYS A 586 17.57 24.40 -0.44
C LYS A 586 18.81 25.29 -0.50
N GLY A 587 18.98 26.04 -1.59
CA GLY A 587 20.10 26.97 -1.73
C GLY A 587 20.10 28.09 -0.68
N ARG A 588 18.93 28.51 -0.18
CA ARG A 588 18.81 29.47 0.92
C ARG A 588 19.24 28.88 2.26
N GLN A 589 18.86 27.63 2.55
CA GLN A 589 19.23 26.92 3.77
C GLN A 589 20.73 26.64 3.81
N GLU A 590 21.33 26.21 2.69
CA GLU A 590 22.78 26.01 2.59
C GLU A 590 23.59 27.30 2.79
N ARG A 591 23.09 28.45 2.30
CA ARG A 591 23.73 29.75 2.54
C ARG A 591 23.63 30.18 4.01
N LYS A 592 22.48 29.96 4.65
CA LYS A 592 22.31 30.19 6.09
C LYS A 592 23.18 29.28 6.95
N ALA A 593 23.47 28.07 6.51
CA ALA A 593 24.35 27.14 7.21
C ALA A 593 25.84 27.48 7.05
N ARG A 594 26.21 28.29 6.03
CA ARG A 594 27.58 28.74 5.75
C ARG A 594 27.89 30.15 6.27
N SER A 595 26.87 30.91 6.64
CA SER A 595 26.96 32.23 7.29
C SER A 595 26.83 32.08 8.80
#